data_AF-A0AA94XC14-F1
#
_entry.id   AF-A0AA94XC14-F1
#
_cell.length_a   1.000
_cell.length_b   1.000
_cell.length_c   1.000
_cell.angle_alpha   90.00
_cell.angle_beta   90.00
_cell.angle_gamma   90.00
#
_symmetry.space_group_name_H-M   'P 1'
#
loop_
_entity.id
_entity.type
_entity.pdbx_description
1 polymer ?
#
loop_
_entity_poly.entity_id
_entity_poly.type
_entity_poly.pdbx_seq_one_letter_code
_entity_poly.pdbx_strand_id
1 'polypeptide(L)'
;MSVVLTSSLSEAPNKHHLEGNKTSEEVRKSVNYVPEIWGDRFVASSPENLKPDAQTQQRANELKEEVRRMLRNVDDHLQELNLIDAVQRLGVAYHFEEEIAQALLRMYNSGRDYGDDLHAVALQFRLLRQEGYNVSPDVFMKFKDEEGRFKRTLAGDTRSLLSLYEAAYMGIHGENILDEAIAFTREHLKLALPCLNPPFSTMVDLALELPLRKRLERLQTSYYISIYQEDKDRSNILLEFAKRDFNLLQLLHKQELREVSMWWKSWDFGAKLPFIRDRIVECYFWILGVYFEPQHSRARKMMTKIISLTSIMDDIYDVHGTLEELEPYTDAIQRWDRSIIDQFPDYLKLHFSALLDTVEKFEEELALEGKSYRIPYLKQAFKGLSKGYLTEVQWSNSGHVPTLEEYMTNAVMSSGYPMLSVASYVGMGDVATKEAFDWGVSVPKLIKVAAAISRLENDITSYQLEQERDHVATSIQIYMNENGGTYEEACERFRRMAADAWKDVNKECLKPPPAPMPILMRILNLTRASEMIYQHRDGYTNPTYETKEGVLSVLVNPIPV
;
A
#
# COMPACT_ATOMS: atom_id res chain seq x y z
N MET A 1 -29.13 12.21 -60.60
CA MET A 1 -28.75 13.41 -61.38
C MET A 1 -27.25 13.58 -61.28
N SER A 2 -26.59 13.62 -62.44
CA SER A 2 -25.23 14.11 -62.75
C SER A 2 -24.03 13.40 -62.08
N VAL A 3 -23.28 12.45 -62.72
CA VAL A 3 -22.43 12.51 -63.95
C VAL A 3 -21.19 13.40 -63.68
N VAL A 4 -19.89 13.05 -63.84
CA VAL A 4 -19.07 12.44 -64.91
C VAL A 4 -17.69 12.05 -64.28
N LEU A 5 -17.15 10.82 -64.44
CA LEU A 5 -15.96 10.39 -65.24
C LEU A 5 -14.77 11.40 -65.30
N THR A 6 -13.50 10.99 -65.13
CA THR A 6 -12.71 10.31 -66.18
C THR A 6 -11.48 9.55 -65.65
N SER A 7 -11.22 8.42 -66.30
CA SER A 7 -10.02 7.59 -66.28
C SER A 7 -8.97 8.07 -67.29
N SER A 8 -7.68 7.78 -67.08
CA SER A 8 -6.79 7.33 -68.17
C SER A 8 -5.62 6.49 -67.64
N LEU A 9 -5.46 5.35 -68.32
CA LEU A 9 -4.33 4.39 -68.40
C LEU A 9 -3.10 5.10 -69.04
N SER A 10 -1.84 4.64 -69.08
CA SER A 10 -1.05 3.50 -68.61
C SER A 10 0.43 3.83 -68.96
N GLU A 11 1.38 3.14 -68.31
CA GLU A 11 2.61 2.53 -68.88
C GLU A 11 3.81 2.63 -67.93
N ALA A 12 4.36 1.46 -67.60
CA ALA A 12 5.62 1.30 -66.88
C ALA A 12 6.81 1.40 -67.84
N PRO A 13 8.01 1.70 -67.32
CA PRO A 13 9.13 0.83 -67.65
C PRO A 13 9.97 0.38 -66.45
N ASN A 14 10.59 -0.78 -66.67
CA ASN A 14 11.36 -1.64 -65.79
C ASN A 14 12.52 -1.00 -64.99
N LYS A 15 12.65 -1.53 -63.76
CA LYS A 15 13.85 -1.99 -63.02
C LYS A 15 15.08 -1.07 -62.91
N HIS A 16 15.36 -0.70 -61.66
CA HIS A 16 16.67 -0.97 -61.05
C HIS A 16 16.48 -1.41 -59.59
N HIS A 17 17.04 -2.58 -59.27
CA HIS A 17 17.21 -3.06 -57.90
C HIS A 17 18.17 -2.13 -57.16
N LEU A 18 17.73 -1.61 -56.02
CA LEU A 18 18.59 -1.20 -54.92
C LEU A 18 18.07 -1.95 -53.70
N GLU A 19 18.81 -2.99 -53.32
CA GLU A 19 18.71 -3.64 -52.02
C GLU A 19 19.07 -2.60 -50.95
N GLY A 20 18.04 -1.88 -50.48
CA GLY A 20 18.10 -1.17 -49.22
C GLY A 20 17.70 -2.15 -48.12
N ASN A 21 18.64 -2.44 -47.22
CA ASN A 21 18.42 -3.12 -45.95
C ASN A 21 17.17 -2.51 -45.28
N LYS A 22 16.02 -3.18 -45.40
CA LYS A 22 14.90 -2.96 -44.49
C LYS A 22 15.30 -3.62 -43.18
N THR A 23 15.96 -2.86 -42.31
CA THR A 23 15.74 -3.06 -40.87
C THR A 23 14.23 -3.00 -40.70
N SER A 24 13.61 -4.13 -40.41
CA SER A 24 12.25 -4.17 -39.90
C SER A 24 12.22 -3.20 -38.72
N GLU A 25 11.53 -2.08 -38.85
CA GLU A 25 11.14 -1.30 -37.67
C GLU A 25 10.31 -2.27 -36.82
N GLU A 26 10.91 -2.81 -35.77
CA GLU A 26 10.19 -3.55 -34.76
C GLU A 26 9.16 -2.60 -34.16
N VAL A 27 7.90 -2.85 -34.49
CA VAL A 27 6.77 -2.09 -33.94
C VAL A 27 6.67 -2.46 -32.46
N ARG A 28 7.26 -1.63 -31.60
CA ARG A 28 7.18 -1.80 -30.15
C ARG A 28 5.78 -1.44 -29.67
N LYS A 29 5.27 -2.22 -28.72
CA LYS A 29 4.04 -1.87 -28.01
C LYS A 29 4.29 -0.57 -27.23
N SER A 30 3.27 0.27 -27.14
CA SER A 30 3.33 1.56 -26.45
C SER A 30 1.97 1.83 -25.82
N VAL A 31 1.98 2.33 -24.59
CA VAL A 31 0.77 2.73 -23.86
C VAL A 31 0.83 4.24 -23.64
N ASN A 32 -0.30 4.92 -23.89
CA ASN A 32 -0.42 6.33 -23.60
C ASN A 32 -0.74 6.54 -22.12
N TYR A 33 0.29 6.53 -21.28
CA TYR A 33 0.12 6.83 -19.87
C TYR A 33 -0.25 8.29 -19.63
N VAL A 34 -1.04 8.52 -18.59
CA VAL A 34 -1.30 9.89 -18.09
C VAL A 34 0.04 10.54 -17.74
N PRO A 35 0.34 11.76 -18.19
CA PRO A 35 1.56 12.46 -17.80
C PRO A 35 1.67 12.65 -16.29
N GLU A 36 2.89 12.87 -15.80
CA GLU A 36 3.07 13.28 -14.39
C GLU A 36 2.35 14.62 -14.13
N ILE A 37 1.77 14.79 -12.94
CA ILE A 37 0.85 15.89 -12.63
C ILE A 37 1.41 16.92 -11.63
N TRP A 38 2.64 16.75 -11.17
CA TRP A 38 3.23 17.51 -10.06
C TRP A 38 4.30 18.51 -10.51
N GLY A 39 4.91 18.30 -11.68
CA GLY A 39 5.99 19.12 -12.20
C GLY A 39 7.11 19.31 -11.18
N ASP A 40 7.57 20.55 -11.08
CA ASP A 40 8.71 20.89 -10.22
C ASP A 40 8.31 21.18 -8.77
N ARG A 41 7.04 20.99 -8.39
CA ARG A 41 6.49 21.42 -7.10
C ARG A 41 7.33 20.96 -5.89
N PHE A 42 7.73 19.70 -5.89
CA PHE A 42 8.49 19.11 -4.78
C PHE A 42 10.00 19.34 -4.86
N VAL A 43 10.50 19.88 -5.97
CA VAL A 43 11.92 20.22 -6.15
C VAL A 43 12.17 21.72 -5.93
N ALA A 44 11.18 22.56 -6.22
CA ALA A 44 11.28 24.02 -6.18
C ALA A 44 11.41 24.62 -4.77
N SER A 45 11.00 23.89 -3.73
CA SER A 45 11.11 24.38 -2.35
C SER A 45 12.57 24.39 -1.88
N SER A 46 13.02 25.48 -1.24
CA SER A 46 14.36 25.53 -0.63
C SER A 46 14.42 24.63 0.62
N PRO A 47 15.54 23.93 0.87
CA PRO A 47 15.71 23.11 2.08
C PRO A 47 15.51 23.86 3.39
N GLU A 48 15.87 25.15 3.43
CA GLU A 48 15.70 26.02 4.60
C GLU A 48 14.22 26.20 4.96
N ASN A 49 13.34 26.27 3.96
CA ASN A 49 11.89 26.42 4.15
C ASN A 49 11.21 25.11 4.59
N LEU A 50 11.94 23.99 4.63
CA LEU A 50 11.45 22.68 5.06
C LEU A 50 11.93 22.31 6.48
N LYS A 51 12.53 23.25 7.20
CA LYS A 51 12.92 23.06 8.59
C LYS A 51 11.86 23.67 9.52
N PRO A 52 11.46 22.95 10.58
CA PRO A 52 10.57 23.53 11.58
C PRO A 52 11.31 24.63 12.35
N ASP A 53 10.57 25.67 12.75
CA ASP A 53 11.11 26.67 13.66
C ASP A 53 11.27 26.10 15.07
N ALA A 54 12.27 26.61 15.81
CA ALA A 54 12.63 26.09 17.12
C ALA A 54 11.48 26.19 18.14
N GLN A 55 10.63 27.22 18.03
CA GLN A 55 9.52 27.45 18.95
C GLN A 55 8.41 26.41 18.74
N THR A 56 8.07 26.10 17.48
CA THR A 56 7.11 25.05 17.13
C THR A 56 7.60 23.69 17.61
N GLN A 57 8.88 23.36 17.43
CA GLN A 57 9.45 22.10 17.91
C GLN A 57 9.43 22.00 19.44
N GLN A 58 9.78 23.09 20.13
CA GLN A 58 9.74 23.12 21.59
C GLN A 58 8.31 22.91 22.12
N ARG A 59 7.32 23.62 21.56
CA ARG A 59 5.91 23.47 21.96
C ARG A 59 5.39 22.05 21.72
N ALA A 60 5.74 21.43 20.60
CA ALA A 60 5.38 20.04 20.33
C ALA A 60 5.96 19.07 21.37
N ASN A 61 7.21 19.30 21.82
CA ASN A 61 7.85 18.49 22.85
C ASN A 61 7.17 18.67 24.22
N GLU A 62 6.78 19.89 24.59
CA GLU A 62 6.03 20.16 25.82
C GLU A 62 4.68 19.42 25.82
N LEU A 63 3.93 19.54 24.72
CA LEU A 63 2.65 18.85 24.53
C LEU A 63 2.80 17.32 24.57
N LYS A 64 3.87 16.78 23.99
CA LYS A 64 4.19 15.35 24.05
C LYS A 64 4.31 14.86 25.50
N GLU A 65 5.01 15.59 26.37
CA GLU A 65 5.12 15.23 27.78
C GLU A 65 3.78 15.36 28.53
N GLU A 66 2.96 16.36 28.18
CA GLU A 66 1.61 16.49 28.74
C GLU A 66 0.71 15.30 28.38
N VAL A 67 0.70 14.89 27.11
CA VAL A 67 -0.06 13.71 26.64
C VAL A 67 0.47 12.42 27.28
N ARG A 68 1.79 12.27 27.42
CA ARG A 68 2.37 11.14 28.16
C ARG A 68 1.86 11.07 29.59
N ARG A 69 1.80 12.21 30.28
CA ARG A 69 1.26 12.29 31.64
C ARG A 69 -0.23 11.95 31.67
N MET A 70 -1.00 12.37 30.66
CA MET A 70 -2.41 11.97 30.53
C MET A 70 -2.53 10.45 30.45
N LEU A 71 -1.77 9.79 29.57
CA LEU A 71 -1.80 8.32 29.41
C LEU A 71 -1.43 7.55 30.68
N ARG A 72 -0.54 8.10 31.52
CA ARG A 72 -0.10 7.45 32.78
C ARG A 72 -1.07 7.62 33.95
N ASN A 73 -1.91 8.65 33.91
CA ASN A 73 -2.74 9.07 35.05
C ASN A 73 -4.24 8.86 34.80
N VAL A 74 -4.62 7.98 33.86
CA VAL A 74 -6.04 7.67 33.64
C VAL A 74 -6.49 6.58 34.61
N ASP A 75 -7.40 6.94 35.51
CA ASP A 75 -7.99 6.00 36.48
C ASP A 75 -9.23 5.27 35.92
N ASP A 76 -9.98 5.93 35.02
CA ASP A 76 -11.18 5.36 34.39
C ASP A 76 -10.83 4.54 33.14
N HIS A 77 -11.24 3.28 33.11
CA HIS A 77 -10.82 2.35 32.05
C HIS A 77 -11.45 2.63 30.69
N LEU A 78 -12.68 3.14 30.65
CA LEU A 78 -13.30 3.54 29.39
C LEU A 78 -12.60 4.79 28.83
N GLN A 79 -12.23 5.74 29.69
CA GLN A 79 -11.39 6.88 29.32
C GLN A 79 -10.00 6.43 28.84
N GLU A 80 -9.39 5.41 29.47
CA GLU A 80 -8.08 4.88 29.06
C GLU A 80 -8.17 4.28 27.64
N LEU A 81 -9.20 3.47 27.37
CA LEU A 81 -9.47 2.92 26.03
C LEU A 81 -9.69 4.01 24.98
N ASN A 82 -10.55 4.99 25.27
CA ASN A 82 -10.86 6.09 24.36
C ASN A 82 -9.62 6.97 24.10
N LEU A 83 -8.80 7.21 25.12
CA LEU A 83 -7.57 7.99 24.98
C LEU A 83 -6.55 7.25 24.10
N ILE A 84 -6.35 5.94 24.30
CA ILE A 84 -5.47 5.13 23.46
C ILE A 84 -5.96 5.15 22.00
N ASP A 85 -7.26 4.98 21.77
CA ASP A 85 -7.83 5.01 20.42
C ASP A 85 -7.66 6.37 19.76
N ALA A 86 -7.91 7.46 20.49
CA ALA A 86 -7.71 8.83 19.99
C ALA A 86 -6.23 9.08 19.65
N VAL A 87 -5.29 8.67 20.52
CA VAL A 87 -3.84 8.81 20.30
C VAL A 87 -3.38 8.03 19.04
N GLN A 88 -3.91 6.82 18.82
CA GLN A 88 -3.65 6.04 17.60
C GLN A 88 -4.25 6.69 16.36
N ARG A 89 -5.53 7.06 16.38
CA ARG A 89 -6.23 7.66 15.23
C ARG A 89 -5.72 9.06 14.87
N LEU A 90 -5.15 9.78 15.82
CA LEU A 90 -4.46 11.06 15.61
C LEU A 90 -3.01 10.90 15.14
N GLY A 91 -2.54 9.67 14.92
CA GLY A 91 -1.24 9.39 14.30
C GLY A 91 -0.03 9.75 15.17
N VAL A 92 -0.23 9.89 16.49
CA VAL A 92 0.82 10.26 17.46
C VAL A 92 1.20 9.12 18.41
N ALA A 93 0.60 7.93 18.25
CA ALA A 93 0.87 6.76 19.07
C ALA A 93 2.34 6.31 19.07
N TYR A 94 3.08 6.54 17.98
CA TYR A 94 4.50 6.18 17.87
C TYR A 94 5.40 6.90 18.90
N HIS A 95 4.91 7.95 19.57
CA HIS A 95 5.60 8.62 20.68
C HIS A 95 5.42 7.94 22.04
N PHE A 96 4.44 7.03 22.14
CA PHE A 96 3.91 6.45 23.38
C PHE A 96 3.77 4.92 23.30
N GLU A 97 4.56 4.26 22.45
CA GLU A 97 4.51 2.81 22.23
C GLU A 97 4.64 2.04 23.56
N GLU A 98 5.52 2.49 24.45
CA GLU A 98 5.72 1.87 25.77
C GLU A 98 4.49 2.03 26.67
N GLU A 99 3.96 3.26 26.81
CA GLU A 99 2.77 3.51 27.64
C GLU A 99 1.56 2.71 27.15
N ILE A 100 1.33 2.69 25.83
CA ILE A 100 0.22 1.96 25.20
C ILE A 100 0.40 0.46 25.39
N ALA A 101 1.59 -0.09 25.14
CA ALA A 101 1.86 -1.51 25.30
C ALA A 101 1.65 -1.98 26.76
N GLN A 102 2.09 -1.17 27.73
CA GLN A 102 1.86 -1.46 29.15
C GLN A 102 0.37 -1.42 29.51
N ALA A 103 -0.37 -0.42 29.02
CA ALA A 103 -1.81 -0.32 29.25
C ALA A 103 -2.57 -1.53 28.68
N LEU A 104 -2.31 -1.89 27.42
CA LEU A 104 -2.96 -3.01 26.76
C LEU A 104 -2.58 -4.36 27.39
N LEU A 105 -1.34 -4.52 27.87
CA LEU A 105 -0.94 -5.70 28.64
C LEU A 105 -1.72 -5.80 29.97
N ARG A 106 -1.90 -4.70 30.70
CA ARG A 106 -2.73 -4.67 31.92
C ARG A 106 -4.17 -5.07 31.62
N MET A 107 -4.75 -4.50 30.56
CA MET A 107 -6.12 -4.80 30.12
C MET A 107 -6.27 -6.28 29.78
N TYR A 108 -5.34 -6.84 29.01
CA TYR A 108 -5.33 -8.26 28.64
C TYR A 108 -5.27 -9.17 29.87
N ASN A 109 -4.33 -8.91 30.79
CA ASN A 109 -4.15 -9.73 31.99
C ASN A 109 -5.31 -9.64 32.98
N SER A 110 -6.01 -8.50 33.01
CA SER A 110 -7.13 -8.30 33.94
C SER A 110 -8.36 -9.14 33.58
N GLY A 111 -8.49 -9.63 32.33
CA GLY A 111 -9.68 -10.37 31.87
C GLY A 111 -10.98 -9.59 32.06
N ARG A 112 -10.90 -8.26 32.08
CA ARG A 112 -11.95 -7.38 32.55
C ARG A 112 -13.19 -7.43 31.67
N ASP A 113 -14.35 -7.56 32.32
CA ASP A 113 -15.66 -7.49 31.69
C ASP A 113 -16.23 -6.06 31.83
N TYR A 114 -16.54 -5.43 30.69
CA TYR A 114 -17.22 -4.13 30.63
C TYR A 114 -18.76 -4.25 30.70
N GLY A 115 -19.29 -5.41 31.07
CA GLY A 115 -20.72 -5.64 31.20
C GLY A 115 -21.43 -5.43 29.85
N ASP A 116 -22.53 -4.69 29.85
CA ASP A 116 -23.36 -4.49 28.64
C ASP A 116 -22.93 -3.30 27.76
N ASP A 117 -21.78 -2.67 28.03
CA ASP A 117 -21.23 -1.60 27.18
C ASP A 117 -20.57 -2.18 25.92
N LEU A 118 -21.35 -2.27 24.82
CA LEU A 118 -20.87 -2.79 23.54
C LEU A 118 -19.71 -1.97 22.97
N HIS A 119 -19.72 -0.64 23.13
CA HIS A 119 -18.63 0.22 22.66
C HIS A 119 -17.32 -0.14 23.36
N ALA A 120 -17.33 -0.24 24.70
CA ALA A 120 -16.14 -0.57 25.48
C ALA A 120 -15.60 -1.97 25.13
N VAL A 121 -16.48 -2.98 25.05
CA VAL A 121 -16.11 -4.37 24.70
C VAL A 121 -15.51 -4.44 23.30
N ALA A 122 -16.14 -3.81 22.31
CA ALA A 122 -15.66 -3.81 20.94
C ALA A 122 -14.32 -3.06 20.81
N LEU A 123 -14.18 -1.92 21.49
CA LEU A 123 -12.95 -1.14 21.47
C LEU A 123 -11.79 -1.90 22.10
N GLN A 124 -11.99 -2.50 23.28
CA GLN A 124 -10.97 -3.34 23.92
C GLN A 124 -10.59 -4.52 23.02
N PHE A 125 -11.56 -5.23 22.46
CA PHE A 125 -11.30 -6.36 21.56
C PHE A 125 -10.42 -5.93 20.38
N ARG A 126 -10.77 -4.83 19.71
CA ARG A 126 -10.01 -4.30 18.58
C ARG A 126 -8.58 -3.94 18.97
N LEU A 127 -8.40 -3.12 20.01
CA LEU A 127 -7.07 -2.66 20.45
C LEU A 127 -6.17 -3.84 20.86
N LEU A 128 -6.72 -4.82 21.57
CA LEU A 128 -5.97 -6.03 21.96
C LEU A 128 -5.58 -6.89 20.74
N ARG A 129 -6.51 -7.13 19.81
CA ARG A 129 -6.22 -7.88 18.58
C ARG A 129 -5.21 -7.15 17.69
N GLN A 130 -5.25 -5.82 17.63
CA GLN A 130 -4.29 -5.02 16.86
C GLN A 130 -2.86 -5.19 17.38
N GLU A 131 -2.69 -5.33 18.70
CA GLU A 131 -1.40 -5.64 19.35
C GLU A 131 -1.05 -7.15 19.37
N GLY A 132 -1.81 -7.96 18.62
CA GLY A 132 -1.58 -9.39 18.47
C GLY A 132 -2.09 -10.26 19.62
N TYR A 133 -2.82 -9.73 20.60
CA TYR A 133 -3.41 -10.57 21.65
C TYR A 133 -4.57 -11.38 21.09
N ASN A 134 -4.52 -12.70 21.26
CA ASN A 134 -5.56 -13.62 20.80
C ASN A 134 -6.75 -13.70 21.77
N VAL A 135 -7.48 -12.58 21.93
CA VAL A 135 -8.70 -12.52 22.76
C VAL A 135 -9.89 -13.16 22.05
N SER A 136 -10.70 -13.97 22.75
CA SER A 136 -11.84 -14.68 22.12
C SER A 136 -12.94 -13.71 21.66
N PRO A 137 -13.54 -13.91 20.47
CA PRO A 137 -14.71 -13.14 20.04
C PRO A 137 -16.00 -13.52 20.80
N ASP A 138 -15.97 -14.56 21.64
CA ASP A 138 -17.12 -14.96 22.46
C ASP A 138 -17.58 -13.86 23.45
N VAL A 139 -16.73 -12.86 23.71
CA VAL A 139 -17.11 -11.63 24.43
C VAL A 139 -18.32 -10.94 23.81
N PHE A 140 -18.62 -11.20 22.52
CA PHE A 140 -19.77 -10.63 21.84
C PHE A 140 -21.07 -11.47 21.98
N MET A 141 -21.00 -12.70 22.51
CA MET A 141 -22.18 -13.58 22.65
C MET A 141 -23.28 -12.98 23.51
N LYS A 142 -22.93 -12.20 24.55
CA LYS A 142 -23.89 -11.48 25.42
C LYS A 142 -24.73 -10.44 24.68
N PHE A 143 -24.32 -10.01 23.50
CA PHE A 143 -25.05 -9.08 22.64
C PHE A 143 -25.99 -9.79 21.65
N LYS A 144 -26.12 -11.11 21.76
CA LYS A 144 -27.00 -11.93 20.92
C LYS A 144 -28.31 -12.31 21.65
N ASP A 145 -29.37 -12.48 20.88
CA ASP A 145 -30.69 -12.93 21.33
C ASP A 145 -30.76 -14.46 21.50
N GLU A 146 -31.90 -14.97 21.96
CA GLU A 146 -32.12 -16.41 22.19
C GLU A 146 -32.06 -17.24 20.88
N GLU A 147 -32.28 -16.60 19.72
CA GLU A 147 -32.10 -17.21 18.40
C GLU A 147 -30.65 -17.19 17.90
N GLY A 148 -29.73 -16.64 18.70
CA GLY A 148 -28.32 -16.54 18.34
C GLY A 148 -28.05 -15.51 17.25
N ARG A 149 -28.78 -14.39 17.20
CA ARG A 149 -28.51 -13.22 16.33
C ARG A 149 -28.21 -11.98 17.16
N PHE A 150 -27.52 -10.99 16.63
CA PHE A 150 -27.32 -9.73 17.35
C PHE A 150 -28.65 -9.06 17.70
N LYS A 151 -28.80 -8.65 18.98
CA LYS A 151 -30.03 -8.07 19.51
C LYS A 151 -30.44 -6.84 18.71
N ARG A 152 -31.65 -6.83 18.16
CA ARG A 152 -32.20 -5.67 17.41
C ARG A 152 -32.25 -4.38 18.21
N THR A 153 -32.28 -4.46 19.54
CA THR A 153 -32.22 -3.28 20.43
C THR A 153 -30.92 -2.49 20.29
N LEU A 154 -29.84 -3.11 19.77
CA LEU A 154 -28.56 -2.45 19.50
C LEU A 154 -28.62 -1.52 18.29
N ALA A 155 -29.62 -1.66 17.42
CA ALA A 155 -29.73 -0.91 16.17
C ALA A 155 -29.80 0.61 16.37
N GLY A 156 -30.23 1.07 17.56
CA GLY A 156 -30.33 2.50 17.89
C GLY A 156 -29.03 3.15 18.38
N ASP A 157 -28.04 2.37 18.82
CA ASP A 157 -26.76 2.89 19.33
C ASP A 157 -25.68 2.84 18.25
N THR A 158 -25.67 3.86 17.40
CA THR A 158 -24.77 3.94 16.25
C THR A 158 -23.29 4.04 16.65
N ARG A 159 -22.96 4.59 17.82
CA ARG A 159 -21.57 4.63 18.33
C ARG A 159 -21.06 3.24 18.66
N SER A 160 -21.88 2.45 19.36
CA SER A 160 -21.56 1.05 19.67
C SER A 160 -21.51 0.19 18.41
N LEU A 161 -22.43 0.39 17.47
CA LEU A 161 -22.41 -0.31 16.17
C LEU A 161 -21.14 -0.03 15.38
N LEU A 162 -20.70 1.23 15.31
CA LEU A 162 -19.45 1.59 14.62
C LEU A 162 -18.25 0.92 15.27
N SER A 163 -18.22 0.84 16.60
CA SER A 163 -17.12 0.21 17.33
C SER A 163 -17.07 -1.30 17.09
N LEU A 164 -18.24 -1.96 17.10
CA LEU A 164 -18.36 -3.38 16.76
C LEU A 164 -17.99 -3.65 15.29
N TYR A 165 -18.42 -2.79 14.36
CA TYR A 165 -18.07 -2.87 12.94
C TYR A 165 -16.54 -2.88 12.77
N GLU A 166 -15.84 -1.91 13.36
CA GLU A 166 -14.38 -1.82 13.26
C GLU A 166 -13.66 -2.98 13.94
N ALA A 167 -14.18 -3.46 15.08
CA ALA A 167 -13.64 -4.60 15.80
C ALA A 167 -13.78 -5.90 15.00
N ALA A 168 -14.88 -6.09 14.29
CA ALA A 168 -15.17 -7.32 13.58
C ALA A 168 -14.22 -7.59 12.40
N TYR A 169 -13.62 -6.54 11.80
CA TYR A 169 -12.56 -6.71 10.79
C TYR A 169 -11.23 -7.24 11.34
N MET A 170 -11.10 -7.44 12.65
CA MET A 170 -9.98 -8.15 13.26
C MET A 170 -10.16 -9.68 13.27
N GLY A 171 -11.27 -10.19 12.71
CA GLY A 171 -11.59 -11.61 12.72
C GLY A 171 -10.62 -12.47 11.94
N ILE A 172 -10.51 -13.73 12.38
CA ILE A 172 -9.77 -14.81 11.73
C ILE A 172 -10.71 -15.94 11.29
N HIS A 173 -10.20 -16.91 10.53
CA HIS A 173 -11.00 -18.06 10.12
C HIS A 173 -11.57 -18.82 11.31
N GLY A 174 -12.86 -19.17 11.23
CA GLY A 174 -13.61 -19.87 12.27
C GLY A 174 -14.39 -18.96 13.23
N GLU A 175 -14.19 -17.64 13.17
CA GLU A 175 -14.85 -16.66 14.05
C GLU A 175 -16.14 -16.09 13.41
N ASN A 176 -17.09 -16.96 13.07
CA ASN A 176 -18.31 -16.59 12.33
C ASN A 176 -19.13 -15.47 12.99
N ILE A 177 -19.06 -15.34 14.31
CA ILE A 177 -19.71 -14.24 15.06
C ILE A 177 -19.26 -12.85 14.57
N LEU A 178 -18.02 -12.71 14.10
CA LEU A 178 -17.51 -11.45 13.58
C LEU A 178 -17.98 -11.19 12.14
N ASP A 179 -18.13 -12.22 11.31
CA ASP A 179 -18.75 -12.08 9.99
C ASP A 179 -20.22 -11.64 10.11
N GLU A 180 -20.96 -12.24 11.04
CA GLU A 180 -22.32 -11.82 11.39
C GLU A 180 -22.36 -10.38 11.93
N ALA A 181 -21.37 -10.00 12.75
CA ALA A 181 -21.26 -8.64 13.29
C ALA A 181 -21.04 -7.62 12.17
N ILE A 182 -20.17 -7.92 11.19
CA ILE A 182 -19.96 -7.05 10.01
C ILE A 182 -21.28 -6.86 9.27
N ALA A 183 -22.00 -7.95 8.97
CA ALA A 183 -23.27 -7.87 8.25
C ALA A 183 -24.31 -7.02 9.00
N PHE A 184 -24.53 -7.32 10.29
CA PHE A 184 -25.49 -6.64 11.15
C PHE A 184 -25.16 -5.14 11.29
N THR A 185 -23.93 -4.80 11.68
CA THR A 185 -23.52 -3.42 11.90
C THR A 185 -23.53 -2.61 10.60
N ARG A 186 -23.07 -3.18 9.49
CA ARG A 186 -23.07 -2.52 8.17
C ARG A 186 -24.48 -2.15 7.72
N GLU A 187 -25.45 -3.05 7.88
CA GLU A 187 -26.85 -2.78 7.53
C GLU A 187 -27.39 -1.60 8.35
N HIS A 188 -27.27 -1.65 9.67
CA HIS A 188 -27.82 -0.63 10.55
C HIS A 188 -27.10 0.72 10.45
N LEU A 189 -25.78 0.73 10.27
CA LEU A 189 -25.02 1.97 10.04
C LEU A 189 -25.44 2.63 8.72
N LYS A 190 -25.62 1.86 7.63
CA LYS A 190 -26.11 2.41 6.35
C LYS A 190 -27.51 3.01 6.48
N LEU A 191 -28.40 2.35 7.21
CA LEU A 191 -29.77 2.85 7.45
C LEU A 191 -29.77 4.12 8.30
N ALA A 192 -28.88 4.22 9.29
CA ALA A 192 -28.80 5.38 10.18
C ALA A 192 -28.08 6.58 9.56
N LEU A 193 -27.13 6.35 8.64
CA LEU A 193 -26.24 7.38 8.08
C LEU A 193 -26.95 8.67 7.63
N PRO A 194 -28.09 8.65 6.90
CA PRO A 194 -28.78 9.87 6.48
C PRO A 194 -29.33 10.73 7.63
N CYS A 195 -29.46 10.15 8.83
CA CYS A 195 -29.99 10.81 10.02
C CYS A 195 -28.88 11.25 11.01
N LEU A 196 -27.61 10.94 10.72
CA LEU A 196 -26.48 11.31 11.57
C LEU A 196 -25.98 12.72 11.23
N ASN A 197 -25.51 13.44 12.25
CA ASN A 197 -24.89 14.75 12.09
C ASN A 197 -23.37 14.65 12.01
N PRO A 198 -22.69 15.54 11.26
CA PRO A 198 -21.24 15.72 11.36
C PRO A 198 -20.82 16.11 12.80
N PRO A 199 -19.61 15.71 13.25
CA PRO A 199 -18.61 14.96 12.48
C PRO A 199 -18.82 13.44 12.48
N PHE A 200 -19.81 12.93 13.23
CA PHE A 200 -20.01 11.49 13.42
C PHE A 200 -20.50 10.79 12.15
N SER A 201 -21.37 11.42 11.35
CA SER A 201 -21.77 10.89 10.05
C SER A 201 -20.57 10.65 9.13
N THR A 202 -19.62 11.60 9.08
CA THR A 202 -18.37 11.47 8.31
C THR A 202 -17.55 10.28 8.79
N MET A 203 -17.47 10.04 10.10
CA MET A 203 -16.75 8.88 10.64
C MET A 203 -17.39 7.54 10.22
N VAL A 204 -18.73 7.47 10.23
CA VAL A 204 -19.47 6.28 9.78
C VAL A 204 -19.32 6.07 8.29
N ASP A 205 -19.40 7.12 7.48
CA ASP A 205 -19.22 7.06 6.02
C ASP A 205 -17.83 6.51 5.65
N LEU A 206 -16.78 7.05 6.27
CA LEU A 206 -15.41 6.53 6.12
C LEU A 206 -15.35 5.05 6.51
N ALA A 207 -15.85 4.64 7.67
CA ALA A 207 -15.78 3.23 8.07
C ALA A 207 -16.50 2.28 7.08
N LEU A 208 -17.66 2.71 6.56
CA LEU A 208 -18.44 1.93 5.57
C LEU A 208 -17.75 1.84 4.21
N GLU A 209 -16.97 2.85 3.84
CA GLU A 209 -16.18 2.90 2.61
C GLU A 209 -14.97 1.95 2.68
N LEU A 210 -14.22 2.00 3.78
CA LEU A 210 -13.08 1.12 4.07
C LEU A 210 -12.90 1.05 5.60
N PRO A 211 -12.85 -0.14 6.23
CA PRO A 211 -12.70 -0.24 7.68
C PRO A 211 -11.31 0.19 8.13
N LEU A 212 -11.19 0.68 9.37
CA LEU A 212 -9.95 1.18 9.97
C LEU A 212 -8.79 0.18 9.87
N ARG A 213 -9.07 -1.12 9.99
CA ARG A 213 -8.06 -2.18 9.86
C ARG A 213 -7.33 -2.12 8.52
N LYS A 214 -8.01 -1.70 7.45
CA LYS A 214 -7.52 -1.66 6.06
C LYS A 214 -7.04 -0.27 5.62
N ARG A 215 -7.24 0.78 6.42
CA ARG A 215 -6.89 2.16 6.06
C ARG A 215 -5.40 2.46 6.28
N LEU A 216 -4.85 3.33 5.43
CA LEU A 216 -3.54 3.95 5.60
C LEU A 216 -3.55 4.92 6.79
N GLU A 217 -2.64 4.74 7.74
CA GLU A 217 -2.66 5.47 9.01
C GLU A 217 -2.49 6.99 8.84
N ARG A 218 -1.55 7.44 7.99
CA ARG A 218 -1.32 8.88 7.78
C ARG A 218 -2.48 9.58 7.12
N LEU A 219 -3.13 8.93 6.15
CA LEU A 219 -4.30 9.48 5.48
C LEU A 219 -5.53 9.45 6.40
N GLN A 220 -5.72 8.35 7.14
CA GLN A 220 -6.75 8.29 8.18
C GLN A 220 -6.56 9.37 9.24
N THR A 221 -5.32 9.64 9.63
CA THR A 221 -4.99 10.69 10.59
C THR A 221 -5.41 12.07 10.09
N SER A 222 -5.16 12.39 8.82
CA SER A 222 -5.52 13.70 8.28
C SER A 222 -7.04 13.93 8.28
N TYR A 223 -7.84 12.90 8.01
CA TYR A 223 -9.30 12.96 8.15
C TYR A 223 -9.74 13.03 9.61
N TYR A 224 -9.14 12.21 10.48
CA TYR A 224 -9.56 12.09 11.86
C TYR A 224 -9.26 13.34 12.70
N ILE A 225 -8.19 14.08 12.41
CA ILE A 225 -7.88 15.34 13.11
C ILE A 225 -9.05 16.35 12.97
N SER A 226 -9.63 16.48 11.78
CA SER A 226 -10.79 17.36 11.56
C SER A 226 -12.02 16.87 12.32
N ILE A 227 -12.26 15.56 12.33
CA ILE A 227 -13.37 14.94 13.08
C ILE A 227 -13.20 15.17 14.60
N TYR A 228 -12.00 14.92 15.12
CA TYR A 228 -11.68 15.08 16.54
C TYR A 228 -11.72 16.56 16.97
N GLN A 229 -11.42 17.49 16.07
CA GLN A 229 -11.57 18.92 16.32
C GLN A 229 -13.03 19.34 16.56
N GLU A 230 -13.99 18.66 15.95
CA GLU A 230 -15.42 18.95 16.13
C GLU A 230 -16.05 18.18 17.30
N ASP A 231 -15.34 17.18 17.84
CA ASP A 231 -15.79 16.42 19.00
C ASP A 231 -15.91 17.33 20.25
N LYS A 232 -17.00 17.16 20.99
CA LYS A 232 -17.32 17.90 22.21
C LYS A 232 -16.51 17.41 23.41
N ASP A 233 -16.13 16.14 23.40
CA ASP A 233 -15.41 15.49 24.49
C ASP A 233 -13.88 15.48 24.25
N ARG A 234 -13.40 16.21 23.23
CA ARG A 234 -12.00 16.23 22.84
C ARG A 234 -11.08 16.80 23.93
N SER A 235 -9.87 16.24 24.01
CA SER A 235 -8.74 16.91 24.66
C SER A 235 -8.11 17.94 23.73
N ASN A 236 -8.15 19.22 24.12
CA ASN A 236 -7.49 20.30 23.38
C ASN A 236 -5.96 20.15 23.36
N ILE A 237 -5.36 19.61 24.43
CA ILE A 237 -3.91 19.33 24.49
C ILE A 237 -3.54 18.30 23.43
N LEU A 238 -4.29 17.19 23.36
CA LEU A 238 -4.05 16.13 22.39
C LEU A 238 -4.29 16.61 20.96
N LEU A 239 -5.34 17.41 20.72
CA LEU A 239 -5.60 17.99 19.40
C LEU A 239 -4.47 18.92 18.95
N GLU A 240 -4.03 19.85 19.82
CA GLU A 240 -2.91 20.75 19.48
C GLU A 240 -1.64 19.95 19.19
N PHE A 241 -1.36 18.91 19.99
CA PHE A 241 -0.22 18.04 19.77
C PHE A 241 -0.28 17.34 18.41
N ALA A 242 -1.41 16.70 18.09
CA ALA A 242 -1.60 15.97 16.84
C ALA A 242 -1.42 16.85 15.61
N LYS A 243 -2.00 18.06 15.61
CA LYS A 243 -1.85 19.01 14.49
C LYS A 243 -0.40 19.43 14.28
N ARG A 244 0.31 19.73 15.37
CA ARG A 244 1.72 20.15 15.31
C ARG A 244 2.61 18.99 14.85
N ASP A 245 2.44 17.81 15.43
CA ASP A 245 3.20 16.61 15.06
C ASP A 245 3.00 16.26 13.59
N PHE A 246 1.75 16.29 13.11
CA PHE A 246 1.43 16.04 11.71
C PHE A 246 2.20 16.99 10.77
N ASN A 247 2.19 18.29 11.08
CA ASN A 247 2.89 19.29 10.26
C ASN A 247 4.41 19.15 10.34
N LEU A 248 4.97 18.82 11.51
CA LEU A 248 6.41 18.56 11.67
C LEU A 248 6.86 17.37 10.82
N LEU A 249 6.09 16.29 10.82
CA LEU A 249 6.36 15.14 9.96
C LEU A 249 6.15 15.45 8.48
N GLN A 250 5.13 16.24 8.13
CA GLN A 250 4.93 16.68 6.75
C GLN A 250 6.16 17.45 6.22
N LEU A 251 6.81 18.28 7.04
CA LEU A 251 8.06 18.96 6.65
C LEU A 251 9.18 17.97 6.35
N LEU A 252 9.37 16.97 7.23
CA LEU A 252 10.34 15.88 7.01
C LEU A 252 10.03 15.13 5.71
N HIS A 253 8.77 14.75 5.49
CA HIS A 253 8.36 14.00 4.31
C HIS A 253 8.54 14.81 3.02
N LYS A 254 8.30 16.12 3.05
CA LYS A 254 8.58 17.01 1.92
C LYS A 254 10.07 17.12 1.63
N GLN A 255 10.92 17.11 2.65
CA GLN A 255 12.38 17.07 2.47
C GLN A 255 12.81 15.75 1.81
N GLU A 256 12.30 14.62 2.31
CA GLU A 256 12.59 13.30 1.76
C GLU A 256 12.14 13.19 0.30
N LEU A 257 10.91 13.62 0.00
CA LEU A 257 10.37 13.62 -1.36
C LEU A 257 11.20 14.54 -2.27
N ARG A 258 11.63 15.71 -1.80
CA ARG A 258 12.55 16.58 -2.56
C ARG A 258 13.85 15.86 -2.92
N GLU A 259 14.48 15.20 -1.95
CA GLU A 259 15.72 14.44 -2.18
C GLU A 259 15.53 13.32 -3.21
N VAL A 260 14.43 12.58 -3.10
CA VAL A 260 14.11 11.48 -4.04
C VAL A 260 13.73 12.02 -5.42
N SER A 261 12.95 13.10 -5.53
CA SER A 261 12.62 13.73 -6.81
C SER A 261 13.86 14.30 -7.51
N MET A 262 14.83 14.85 -6.78
CA MET A 262 16.11 15.26 -7.37
C MET A 262 16.90 14.06 -7.91
N TRP A 263 16.93 12.94 -7.17
CA TRP A 263 17.54 11.71 -7.67
C TRP A 263 16.84 11.20 -8.94
N TRP A 264 15.51 11.21 -8.97
CA TRP A 264 14.72 10.81 -10.15
C TRP A 264 15.06 11.68 -11.37
N LYS A 265 15.09 13.00 -11.18
CA LYS A 265 15.48 13.96 -12.24
C LYS A 265 16.91 13.76 -12.73
N SER A 266 17.84 13.32 -11.88
CA SER A 266 19.24 13.11 -12.29
C SER A 266 19.40 11.99 -13.33
N TRP A 267 18.46 11.05 -13.39
CA TRP A 267 18.42 10.01 -14.41
C TRP A 267 17.70 10.45 -15.69
N ASP A 268 16.81 11.43 -15.58
CA ASP A 268 15.99 11.95 -16.68
C ASP A 268 15.15 10.85 -17.36
N PHE A 269 14.56 9.98 -16.52
CA PHE A 269 13.81 8.81 -17.02
C PHE A 269 12.61 9.20 -17.87
N GLY A 270 11.82 10.21 -17.47
CA GLY A 270 10.63 10.62 -18.22
C GLY A 270 10.94 11.07 -19.66
N ALA A 271 12.09 11.70 -19.89
CA ALA A 271 12.51 12.10 -21.24
C ALA A 271 13.17 10.95 -22.02
N LYS A 272 13.96 10.10 -21.36
CA LYS A 272 14.73 9.02 -22.01
C LYS A 272 13.94 7.73 -22.20
N LEU A 273 12.89 7.51 -21.41
CA LEU A 273 12.04 6.33 -21.40
C LEU A 273 10.57 6.75 -21.54
N PRO A 274 10.12 7.28 -22.69
CA PRO A 274 8.78 7.89 -22.81
C PRO A 274 7.62 6.88 -22.65
N PHE A 275 7.91 5.58 -22.62
CA PHE A 275 6.94 4.50 -22.45
C PHE A 275 6.64 4.17 -20.98
N ILE A 276 7.33 4.77 -20.00
CA ILE A 276 7.14 4.44 -18.57
C ILE A 276 6.06 5.29 -17.92
N ARG A 277 5.52 4.81 -16.81
CA ARG A 277 4.76 5.61 -15.84
C ARG A 277 5.72 6.50 -15.03
N ASP A 278 5.70 7.81 -15.27
CA ASP A 278 6.42 8.77 -14.41
C ASP A 278 5.60 9.09 -13.16
N ARG A 279 5.93 8.41 -12.05
CA ARG A 279 5.11 8.34 -10.82
C ARG A 279 5.91 8.44 -9.53
N ILE A 280 6.98 9.24 -9.52
CA ILE A 280 7.88 9.31 -8.35
C ILE A 280 7.17 9.81 -7.08
N VAL A 281 6.19 10.71 -7.22
CA VAL A 281 5.40 11.24 -6.08
C VAL A 281 4.44 10.19 -5.55
N GLU A 282 3.76 9.46 -6.43
CA GLU A 282 2.86 8.35 -6.08
C GLU A 282 3.63 7.20 -5.43
N CYS A 283 4.81 6.86 -5.96
CA CYS A 283 5.73 5.91 -5.36
C CYS A 283 6.05 6.31 -3.91
N TYR A 284 6.41 7.57 -3.68
CA TYR A 284 6.70 8.06 -2.34
C TYR A 284 5.48 8.03 -1.42
N PHE A 285 4.31 8.41 -1.93
CA PHE A 285 3.05 8.35 -1.20
C PHE A 285 2.70 6.92 -0.77
N TRP A 286 2.91 5.94 -1.65
CA TRP A 286 2.75 4.52 -1.34
C TRP A 286 3.68 4.10 -0.19
N ILE A 287 4.97 4.45 -0.29
CA ILE A 287 5.96 4.09 0.74
C ILE A 287 5.71 4.82 2.07
N LEU A 288 5.19 6.05 2.03
CA LEU A 288 4.76 6.77 3.22
C LEU A 288 3.66 6.03 3.99
N GLY A 289 2.80 5.30 3.27
CA GLY A 289 1.82 4.40 3.86
C GLY A 289 2.42 3.22 4.63
N VAL A 290 3.63 2.77 4.27
CA VAL A 290 4.32 1.62 4.91
C VAL A 290 4.88 1.99 6.29
N TYR A 291 5.46 3.19 6.40
CA TYR A 291 5.92 3.80 7.65
C TYR A 291 6.10 5.30 7.48
N PHE A 292 5.51 6.09 8.35
CA PHE A 292 5.57 7.56 8.31
C PHE A 292 6.45 8.16 9.40
N GLU A 293 6.83 7.35 10.39
CA GLU A 293 7.52 7.75 11.61
C GLU A 293 8.94 8.26 11.27
N PRO A 294 9.49 9.23 12.03
CA PRO A 294 10.71 9.93 11.64
C PRO A 294 11.94 9.01 11.60
N GLN A 295 12.01 7.99 12.47
CA GLN A 295 13.09 7.01 12.52
C GLN A 295 13.22 6.17 11.25
N HIS A 296 12.20 6.15 10.39
CA HIS A 296 12.19 5.39 9.13
C HIS A 296 12.50 6.26 7.90
N SER A 297 13.02 7.48 8.08
CA SER A 297 13.40 8.40 6.99
C SER A 297 14.29 7.77 5.92
N ARG A 298 15.41 7.15 6.34
CA ARG A 298 16.31 6.43 5.42
C ARG A 298 15.59 5.32 4.67
N ALA A 299 14.81 4.51 5.39
CA ALA A 299 14.03 3.42 4.82
C ALA A 299 13.03 3.91 3.77
N ARG A 300 12.37 5.07 3.99
CA ARG A 300 11.41 5.62 3.01
C ARG A 300 12.12 6.05 1.74
N LYS A 301 13.23 6.77 1.86
CA LYS A 301 14.02 7.22 0.71
C LYS A 301 14.56 6.05 -0.10
N MET A 302 15.12 5.03 0.56
CA MET A 302 15.63 3.84 -0.13
C MET A 302 14.50 3.07 -0.82
N MET A 303 13.42 2.77 -0.09
CA MET A 303 12.30 2.00 -0.63
C MET A 303 11.58 2.74 -1.76
N THR A 304 11.47 4.07 -1.70
CA THR A 304 10.87 4.87 -2.80
C THR A 304 11.68 4.71 -4.08
N LYS A 305 13.01 4.78 -4.02
CA LYS A 305 13.86 4.55 -5.19
C LYS A 305 13.68 3.13 -5.75
N ILE A 306 13.56 2.13 -4.87
CA ILE A 306 13.36 0.74 -5.26
C ILE A 306 12.01 0.52 -5.95
N ILE A 307 10.90 1.02 -5.39
CA ILE A 307 9.58 0.87 -6.03
C ILE A 307 9.53 1.61 -7.38
N SER A 308 10.16 2.78 -7.50
CA SER A 308 10.21 3.51 -8.78
C SER A 308 11.02 2.79 -9.84
N LEU A 309 12.18 2.23 -9.49
CA LEU A 309 12.96 1.39 -10.42
C LEU A 309 12.22 0.10 -10.77
N THR A 310 11.44 -0.44 -9.83
CA THR A 310 10.59 -1.61 -10.08
C THR A 310 9.48 -1.30 -11.04
N SER A 311 8.81 -0.15 -10.93
CA SER A 311 7.79 0.24 -11.91
C SER A 311 8.36 0.45 -13.31
N ILE A 312 9.57 0.99 -13.44
CA ILE A 312 10.22 1.05 -14.76
C ILE A 312 10.47 -0.36 -15.28
N MET A 313 10.93 -1.27 -14.41
CA MET A 313 11.13 -2.66 -14.79
C MET A 313 9.83 -3.30 -15.26
N ASP A 314 8.71 -3.08 -14.54
CA ASP A 314 7.37 -3.54 -14.93
C ASP A 314 6.98 -3.04 -16.33
N ASP A 315 7.12 -1.73 -16.61
CA ASP A 315 6.85 -1.16 -17.93
C ASP A 315 7.78 -1.71 -19.03
N ILE A 316 9.03 -2.04 -18.69
CA ILE A 316 9.96 -2.70 -19.60
C ILE A 316 9.46 -4.10 -19.99
N TYR A 317 9.01 -4.92 -19.05
CA TYR A 317 8.53 -6.28 -19.36
C TYR A 317 7.15 -6.29 -20.01
N ASP A 318 6.22 -5.46 -19.54
CA ASP A 318 4.81 -5.53 -19.95
C ASP A 318 4.52 -4.72 -21.23
N VAL A 319 5.24 -3.61 -21.44
CA VAL A 319 4.95 -2.67 -22.53
C VAL A 319 6.02 -2.66 -23.61
N HIS A 320 7.31 -2.57 -23.27
CA HIS A 320 8.28 -2.10 -24.28
C HIS A 320 9.25 -3.16 -24.80
N GLY A 321 9.72 -4.07 -23.95
CA GLY A 321 10.78 -5.03 -24.28
C GLY A 321 10.28 -6.22 -25.10
N THR A 322 11.14 -6.73 -25.97
CA THR A 322 10.90 -8.00 -26.68
C THR A 322 11.41 -9.18 -25.86
N LEU A 323 10.93 -10.40 -26.12
CA LEU A 323 11.41 -11.58 -25.41
C LEU A 323 12.93 -11.77 -25.58
N GLU A 324 13.45 -11.51 -26.77
CA GLU A 324 14.88 -11.60 -27.10
C GLU A 324 15.74 -10.59 -26.34
N GLU A 325 15.19 -9.42 -26.00
CA GLU A 325 15.87 -8.41 -25.17
C GLU A 325 15.73 -8.74 -23.67
N LEU A 326 14.57 -9.23 -23.26
CA LEU A 326 14.20 -9.45 -21.85
C LEU A 326 14.84 -10.71 -21.26
N GLU A 327 15.11 -11.75 -22.04
CA GLU A 327 15.81 -12.95 -21.56
C GLU A 327 17.26 -12.63 -21.11
N PRO A 328 18.13 -12.01 -21.93
CA PRO A 328 19.46 -11.56 -21.51
C PRO A 328 19.41 -10.55 -20.36
N TYR A 329 18.44 -9.64 -20.38
CA TYR A 329 18.25 -8.66 -19.31
C TYR A 329 17.88 -9.32 -17.96
N THR A 330 17.01 -10.34 -17.99
CA THR A 330 16.70 -11.15 -16.82
C THR A 330 17.95 -11.85 -16.30
N ASP A 331 18.73 -12.51 -17.17
CA ASP A 331 19.98 -13.19 -16.80
C ASP A 331 21.00 -12.22 -16.17
N ALA A 332 21.08 -10.97 -16.64
CA ALA A 332 21.92 -9.94 -16.03
C ALA A 332 21.50 -9.61 -14.59
N ILE A 333 20.19 -9.50 -14.33
CA ILE A 333 19.67 -9.31 -12.96
C ILE A 333 19.96 -10.56 -12.10
N GLN A 334 19.84 -11.77 -12.68
CA GLN A 334 20.17 -13.02 -11.98
C GLN A 334 21.64 -13.09 -11.56
N ARG A 335 22.55 -12.61 -12.41
CA ARG A 335 23.99 -12.57 -12.12
C ARG A 335 24.41 -11.34 -11.31
N TRP A 336 23.62 -10.27 -11.38
CA TRP A 336 23.96 -8.93 -10.90
C TRP A 336 25.27 -8.41 -11.53
N ASP A 337 25.45 -8.67 -12.83
CA ASP A 337 26.70 -8.47 -13.55
C ASP A 337 26.66 -7.23 -14.45
N ARG A 338 27.48 -6.21 -14.12
CA ARG A 338 27.60 -4.97 -14.90
C ARG A 338 28.33 -5.19 -16.24
N SER A 339 29.07 -6.29 -16.41
CA SER A 339 29.97 -6.49 -17.55
C SER A 339 29.26 -6.59 -18.91
N ILE A 340 27.99 -7.00 -18.90
CA ILE A 340 27.19 -7.17 -20.12
C ILE A 340 26.33 -5.96 -20.47
N ILE A 341 26.41 -4.88 -19.68
CA ILE A 341 25.55 -3.71 -19.87
C ILE A 341 25.71 -3.10 -21.26
N ASP A 342 26.93 -3.07 -21.81
CA ASP A 342 27.21 -2.48 -23.13
C ASP A 342 26.52 -3.20 -24.29
N GLN A 343 26.05 -4.43 -24.06
CA GLN A 343 25.35 -5.25 -25.04
C GLN A 343 23.85 -4.93 -25.13
N PHE A 344 23.30 -4.22 -24.15
CA PHE A 344 21.89 -3.89 -24.12
C PHE A 344 21.52 -2.70 -25.02
N PRO A 345 20.26 -2.64 -25.49
CA PRO A 345 19.66 -1.42 -25.98
C PRO A 345 19.75 -0.29 -24.93
N ASP A 346 19.81 0.96 -25.39
CA ASP A 346 20.03 2.13 -24.51
C ASP A 346 19.02 2.27 -23.37
N TYR A 347 17.76 1.87 -23.59
CA TYR A 347 16.71 1.93 -22.57
C TYR A 347 16.95 0.93 -21.42
N LEU A 348 17.37 -0.30 -21.74
CA LEU A 348 17.75 -1.32 -20.75
C LEU A 348 19.05 -0.95 -20.04
N LYS A 349 20.04 -0.41 -20.78
CA LYS A 349 21.28 0.14 -20.22
C LYS A 349 21.00 1.19 -19.16
N LEU A 350 20.12 2.14 -19.47
CA LEU A 350 19.77 3.23 -18.56
C LEU A 350 19.13 2.69 -17.27
N HIS A 351 18.13 1.82 -17.38
CA HIS A 351 17.49 1.24 -16.19
C HIS A 351 18.47 0.38 -15.38
N PHE A 352 19.21 -0.51 -16.02
CA PHE A 352 20.12 -1.41 -15.32
C PHE A 352 21.24 -0.65 -14.62
N SER A 353 21.80 0.39 -15.27
CA SER A 353 22.78 1.29 -14.64
C SER A 353 22.19 1.93 -13.39
N ALA A 354 20.96 2.45 -13.49
CA ALA A 354 20.31 3.10 -12.37
C ALA A 354 20.02 2.15 -11.21
N LEU A 355 19.63 0.91 -11.51
CA LEU A 355 19.43 -0.13 -10.51
C LEU A 355 20.75 -0.46 -9.79
N LEU A 356 21.81 -0.75 -10.54
CA LEU A 356 23.12 -1.10 -9.97
C LEU A 356 23.70 0.04 -9.13
N ASP A 357 23.73 1.26 -9.67
CA ASP A 357 24.28 2.44 -8.98
C ASP A 357 23.47 2.81 -7.74
N THR A 358 22.15 2.61 -7.76
CA THR A 358 21.30 2.87 -6.59
C THR A 358 21.56 1.85 -5.49
N VAL A 359 21.65 0.57 -5.83
CA VAL A 359 21.94 -0.50 -4.86
C VAL A 359 23.37 -0.41 -4.31
N GLU A 360 24.34 -0.04 -5.14
CA GLU A 360 25.74 0.21 -4.73
C GLU A 360 25.81 1.36 -3.71
N LYS A 361 25.12 2.47 -3.94
CA LYS A 361 25.02 3.58 -2.97
C LYS A 361 24.38 3.15 -1.64
N PHE A 362 23.39 2.27 -1.68
CA PHE A 362 22.81 1.73 -0.44
C PHE A 362 23.80 0.84 0.29
N GLU A 363 24.59 0.04 -0.43
CA GLU A 363 25.63 -0.79 0.14
C GLU A 363 26.70 0.05 0.85
N GLU A 364 27.16 1.13 0.21
CA GLU A 364 28.08 2.11 0.81
C GLU A 364 27.51 2.74 2.09
N GLU A 365 26.26 3.24 2.03
CA GLU A 365 25.61 3.88 3.17
C GLU A 365 25.43 2.90 4.36
N LEU A 366 25.04 1.66 4.07
CA LEU A 366 24.84 0.62 5.09
C LEU A 366 26.15 0.03 5.61
N ALA A 367 27.22 0.04 4.83
CA ALA A 367 28.54 -0.44 5.26
C ALA A 367 29.07 0.37 6.45
N LEU A 368 28.76 1.67 6.53
CA LEU A 368 29.12 2.55 7.65
C LEU A 368 28.57 2.06 8.99
N GLU A 369 27.48 1.29 8.98
CA GLU A 369 26.83 0.71 10.16
C GLU A 369 27.02 -0.81 10.26
N GLY A 370 27.88 -1.42 9.43
CA GLY A 370 28.05 -2.88 9.37
C GLY A 370 26.82 -3.64 8.88
N LYS A 371 25.93 -2.97 8.12
CA LYS A 371 24.63 -3.50 7.65
C LYS A 371 24.60 -3.84 6.15
N SER A 372 25.75 -3.87 5.48
CA SER A 372 25.86 -4.26 4.07
C SER A 372 25.33 -5.67 3.77
N TYR A 373 25.27 -6.55 4.78
CA TYR A 373 24.67 -7.89 4.68
C TYR A 373 23.21 -7.90 4.22
N ARG A 374 22.50 -6.76 4.28
CA ARG A 374 21.12 -6.60 3.83
C ARG A 374 20.98 -6.56 2.30
N ILE A 375 22.04 -6.13 1.61
CA ILE A 375 22.03 -5.93 0.16
C ILE A 375 21.90 -7.25 -0.62
N PRO A 376 22.59 -8.35 -0.26
CA PRO A 376 22.35 -9.67 -0.87
C PRO A 376 20.87 -10.10 -0.86
N TYR A 377 20.13 -9.84 0.23
CA TYR A 377 18.71 -10.16 0.32
C TYR A 377 17.86 -9.30 -0.63
N LEU A 378 18.16 -7.99 -0.73
CA LEU A 378 17.50 -7.11 -1.71
C LEU A 378 17.75 -7.60 -3.14
N LYS A 379 19.00 -7.94 -3.48
CA LYS A 379 19.38 -8.51 -4.78
C LYS A 379 18.60 -9.81 -5.06
N GLN A 380 18.53 -10.72 -4.08
CA GLN A 380 17.74 -11.96 -4.20
C GLN A 380 16.25 -11.69 -4.47
N ALA A 381 15.68 -10.65 -3.84
CA ALA A 381 14.29 -10.30 -4.04
C ALA A 381 14.01 -9.79 -5.47
N PHE A 382 14.90 -8.95 -6.02
CA PHE A 382 14.85 -8.55 -7.44
C PHE A 382 15.00 -9.73 -8.41
N LYS A 383 15.83 -10.72 -8.06
CA LYS A 383 15.96 -11.95 -8.85
C LYS A 383 14.66 -12.76 -8.89
N GLY A 384 13.93 -12.82 -7.78
CA GLY A 384 12.61 -13.44 -7.71
C GLY A 384 11.59 -12.71 -8.60
N LEU A 385 11.56 -11.38 -8.51
CA LEU A 385 10.64 -10.55 -9.29
C LEU A 385 10.88 -10.64 -10.80
N SER A 386 12.13 -10.49 -11.24
CA SER A 386 12.49 -10.57 -12.67
C SER A 386 12.14 -11.92 -13.31
N LYS A 387 12.24 -13.04 -12.56
CA LYS A 387 11.74 -14.34 -13.04
C LYS A 387 10.22 -14.37 -13.19
N GLY A 388 9.50 -13.75 -12.25
CA GLY A 388 8.05 -13.64 -12.32
C GLY A 388 7.60 -12.89 -13.57
N TYR A 389 8.21 -11.73 -13.85
CA TYR A 389 7.94 -10.97 -15.07
C TYR A 389 8.32 -11.71 -16.34
N LEU A 390 9.50 -12.34 -16.40
CA LEU A 390 9.89 -13.12 -17.57
C LEU A 390 8.89 -14.25 -17.86
N THR A 391 8.36 -14.90 -16.82
CA THR A 391 7.35 -15.95 -16.96
C THR A 391 6.07 -15.42 -17.63
N GLU A 392 5.58 -14.24 -17.25
CA GLU A 392 4.40 -13.62 -17.86
C GLU A 392 4.64 -13.26 -19.33
N VAL A 393 5.83 -12.74 -19.65
CA VAL A 393 6.23 -12.46 -21.03
C VAL A 393 6.32 -13.73 -21.86
N GLN A 394 6.86 -14.82 -21.30
CA GLN A 394 6.92 -16.12 -21.97
C GLN A 394 5.52 -16.71 -22.23
N TRP A 395 4.59 -16.57 -21.28
CA TRP A 395 3.19 -16.94 -21.49
C TRP A 395 2.56 -16.11 -22.61
N SER A 396 2.78 -14.79 -22.58
CA SER A 396 2.29 -13.86 -23.59
C SER A 396 2.79 -14.22 -25.00
N ASN A 397 4.09 -14.47 -25.14
CA ASN A 397 4.72 -14.76 -26.42
C ASN A 397 4.38 -16.17 -26.97
N SER A 398 4.17 -17.16 -26.10
CA SER A 398 3.81 -18.52 -26.51
C SER A 398 2.31 -18.73 -26.70
N GLY A 399 1.47 -17.77 -26.31
CA GLY A 399 0.01 -17.93 -26.28
C GLY A 399 -0.48 -18.88 -25.19
N HIS A 400 0.35 -19.16 -24.17
CA HIS A 400 -0.02 -20.03 -23.04
C HIS A 400 -0.99 -19.32 -22.12
N VAL A 401 -2.20 -19.85 -21.99
CA VAL A 401 -3.19 -19.40 -21.00
C VAL A 401 -3.05 -20.29 -19.76
N PRO A 402 -2.51 -19.78 -18.64
CA PRO A 402 -2.34 -20.57 -17.43
C PRO A 402 -3.69 -20.86 -16.76
N THR A 403 -3.72 -21.88 -15.89
CA THR A 403 -4.83 -22.03 -14.93
C THR A 403 -4.81 -20.92 -13.88
N LEU A 404 -5.91 -20.66 -13.18
CA LEU A 404 -5.93 -19.65 -12.12
C LEU A 404 -4.93 -19.96 -11.01
N GLU A 405 -4.74 -21.24 -10.67
CA GLU A 405 -3.75 -21.69 -9.67
C GLU A 405 -2.31 -21.43 -10.14
N GLU A 406 -2.02 -21.77 -11.40
CA GLU A 406 -0.71 -21.52 -12.03
C GLU A 406 -0.42 -20.01 -12.12
N TYR A 407 -1.41 -19.23 -12.57
CA TYR A 407 -1.35 -17.77 -12.61
C TYR A 407 -1.04 -17.21 -11.23
N MET A 408 -1.84 -17.54 -10.21
CA MET A 408 -1.67 -16.97 -8.86
C MET A 408 -0.32 -17.33 -8.24
N THR A 409 0.24 -18.49 -8.57
CA THR A 409 1.58 -18.89 -8.12
C THR A 409 2.65 -17.93 -8.64
N ASN A 410 2.59 -17.56 -9.92
CA ASN A 410 3.52 -16.58 -10.50
C ASN A 410 3.16 -15.14 -10.08
N ALA A 411 1.86 -14.81 -10.05
CA ALA A 411 1.33 -13.48 -9.79
C ALA A 411 1.70 -12.95 -8.40
N VAL A 412 1.84 -13.85 -7.41
CA VAL A 412 2.41 -13.49 -6.09
C VAL A 412 3.81 -12.91 -6.24
N MET A 413 4.65 -13.47 -7.11
CA MET A 413 6.01 -12.99 -7.34
C MET A 413 6.04 -11.76 -8.24
N SER A 414 5.31 -11.76 -9.36
CA SER A 414 5.28 -10.65 -10.33
C SER A 414 4.54 -9.40 -9.82
N SER A 415 3.70 -9.52 -8.79
CA SER A 415 3.11 -8.34 -8.11
C SER A 415 4.13 -7.34 -7.54
N GLY A 416 5.42 -7.70 -7.48
CA GLY A 416 6.47 -6.90 -6.83
C GLY A 416 6.39 -6.93 -5.30
N TYR A 417 5.33 -7.49 -4.73
CA TYR A 417 5.02 -7.39 -3.31
C TYR A 417 6.03 -8.11 -2.40
N PRO A 418 6.49 -9.35 -2.69
CA PRO A 418 7.56 -9.98 -1.92
C PRO A 418 8.87 -9.20 -1.98
N MET A 419 9.16 -8.57 -3.12
CA MET A 419 10.33 -7.71 -3.28
C MET A 419 10.23 -6.44 -2.44
N LEU A 420 9.09 -5.74 -2.50
CA LEU A 420 8.83 -4.55 -1.68
C LEU A 420 8.86 -4.87 -0.18
N SER A 421 8.38 -6.05 0.21
CA SER A 421 8.45 -6.53 1.58
C SER A 421 9.88 -6.57 2.10
N VAL A 422 10.80 -7.18 1.33
CA VAL A 422 12.24 -7.24 1.67
C VAL A 422 12.89 -5.85 1.59
N ALA A 423 12.55 -5.07 0.56
CA ALA A 423 13.06 -3.71 0.38
C ALA A 423 12.69 -2.78 1.55
N SER A 424 11.52 -2.98 2.16
CA SER A 424 11.05 -2.20 3.31
C SER A 424 11.97 -2.34 4.54
N TYR A 425 12.74 -3.43 4.64
CA TYR A 425 13.64 -3.69 5.76
C TYR A 425 15.03 -3.06 5.60
N VAL A 426 15.45 -2.81 4.35
CA VAL A 426 16.84 -2.46 4.00
C VAL A 426 17.33 -1.24 4.79
N GLY A 427 16.55 -0.16 4.77
CA GLY A 427 16.91 1.09 5.45
C GLY A 427 16.46 1.18 6.91
N MET A 428 15.80 0.16 7.48
CA MET A 428 15.31 0.18 8.87
C MET A 428 16.45 0.15 9.90
N GLY A 429 16.12 0.41 11.17
CA GLY A 429 17.04 0.27 12.30
C GLY A 429 17.40 -1.18 12.63
N ASP A 430 17.83 -1.43 13.86
CA ASP A 430 18.38 -2.72 14.29
C ASP A 430 17.32 -3.83 14.42
N VAL A 431 16.04 -3.47 14.44
CA VAL A 431 14.93 -4.43 14.44
C VAL A 431 14.90 -5.30 13.17
N ALA A 432 15.45 -4.81 12.05
CA ALA A 432 15.62 -5.58 10.82
C ALA A 432 16.91 -6.42 10.90
N THR A 433 16.83 -7.51 11.65
CA THR A 433 17.92 -8.47 11.85
C THR A 433 18.07 -9.41 10.64
N LYS A 434 19.14 -10.21 10.64
CA LYS A 434 19.35 -11.22 9.59
C LYS A 434 18.20 -12.23 9.52
N GLU A 435 17.67 -12.64 10.66
CA GLU A 435 16.53 -13.56 10.77
C GLU A 435 15.26 -12.96 10.15
N ALA A 436 15.05 -11.65 10.28
CA ALA A 436 13.93 -10.96 9.61
C ALA A 436 14.07 -10.99 8.08
N PHE A 437 15.30 -10.85 7.57
CA PHE A 437 15.57 -10.99 6.14
C PHE A 437 15.44 -12.43 5.65
N ASP A 438 15.99 -13.41 6.37
CA ASP A 438 15.84 -14.84 6.08
C ASP A 438 14.36 -15.24 6.03
N TRP A 439 13.57 -14.76 7.01
CA TRP A 439 12.13 -14.92 7.02
C TRP A 439 11.48 -14.27 5.80
N GLY A 440 11.78 -13.00 5.51
CA GLY A 440 11.17 -12.27 4.40
C GLY A 440 11.44 -12.88 3.01
N VAL A 441 12.69 -13.24 2.71
CA VAL A 441 13.05 -13.82 1.40
C VAL A 441 12.53 -15.24 1.19
N SER A 442 12.13 -15.93 2.28
CA SER A 442 11.45 -17.23 2.18
C SER A 442 10.02 -17.12 1.65
N VAL A 443 9.49 -15.89 1.52
CA VAL A 443 8.12 -15.58 1.11
C VAL A 443 7.11 -16.36 1.97
N PRO A 444 7.06 -16.08 3.29
CA PRO A 444 6.23 -16.80 4.25
C PRO A 444 4.75 -16.53 3.99
N LYS A 445 3.87 -17.29 4.68
CA LYS A 445 2.42 -17.24 4.48
C LYS A 445 1.88 -15.80 4.49
N LEU A 446 2.26 -14.98 5.47
CA LEU A 446 1.82 -13.58 5.55
C LEU A 446 2.14 -12.79 4.26
N ILE A 447 3.35 -12.89 3.72
CA ILE A 447 3.74 -12.18 2.49
C ILE A 447 2.94 -12.72 1.30
N LYS A 448 2.75 -14.04 1.20
CA LYS A 448 1.97 -14.65 0.12
C LYS A 448 0.52 -14.18 0.10
N VAL A 449 -0.17 -14.17 1.24
CA VAL A 449 -1.57 -13.76 1.31
C VAL A 449 -1.73 -12.25 1.11
N ALA A 450 -0.79 -11.44 1.63
CA ALA A 450 -0.78 -9.99 1.40
C ALA A 450 -0.54 -9.65 -0.09
N ALA A 451 0.39 -10.35 -0.74
CA ALA A 451 0.61 -10.23 -2.18
C ALA A 451 -0.62 -10.64 -2.99
N ALA A 452 -1.30 -11.73 -2.58
CA ALA A 452 -2.54 -12.17 -3.23
C ALA A 452 -3.66 -11.14 -3.11
N ILE A 453 -3.85 -10.50 -1.94
CA ILE A 453 -4.83 -9.40 -1.78
C ILE A 453 -4.53 -8.29 -2.79
N SER A 454 -3.28 -7.80 -2.79
CA SER A 454 -2.83 -6.73 -3.69
C SER A 454 -3.06 -7.08 -5.16
N ARG A 455 -2.71 -8.30 -5.56
CA ARG A 455 -2.91 -8.80 -6.93
C ARG A 455 -4.38 -8.87 -7.31
N LEU A 456 -5.23 -9.44 -6.46
CA LEU A 456 -6.66 -9.59 -6.75
C LEU A 456 -7.34 -8.23 -6.90
N GLU A 457 -6.99 -7.24 -6.07
CA GLU A 457 -7.51 -5.87 -6.16
C GLU A 457 -7.01 -5.16 -7.42
N ASN A 458 -5.73 -5.32 -7.73
CA ASN A 458 -5.17 -4.77 -8.97
C ASN A 458 -5.87 -5.39 -10.19
N ASP A 459 -6.03 -6.72 -10.26
CA ASP A 459 -6.68 -7.42 -11.38
C ASP A 459 -8.11 -6.94 -11.64
N ILE A 460 -8.88 -6.71 -10.58
CA ILE A 460 -10.25 -6.19 -10.70
C ILE A 460 -10.22 -4.79 -11.31
N THR A 461 -9.28 -3.94 -10.91
CA THR A 461 -9.25 -2.53 -11.29
C THR A 461 -8.50 -2.25 -12.59
N SER A 462 -7.55 -3.10 -12.97
CA SER A 462 -6.78 -3.00 -14.21
C SER A 462 -7.42 -3.74 -15.38
N TYR A 463 -8.39 -4.63 -15.14
CA TYR A 463 -9.02 -5.48 -16.16
C TYR A 463 -9.30 -4.76 -17.48
N GLN A 464 -10.02 -3.63 -17.44
CA GLN A 464 -10.41 -2.90 -18.66
C GLN A 464 -9.20 -2.37 -19.43
N LEU A 465 -8.20 -1.83 -18.73
CA LEU A 465 -6.98 -1.32 -19.34
C LEU A 465 -6.13 -2.46 -19.93
N GLU A 466 -6.10 -3.61 -19.26
CA GLU A 466 -5.40 -4.80 -19.75
C GLU A 466 -6.08 -5.42 -20.98
N GLN A 467 -7.40 -5.27 -21.14
CA GLN A 467 -8.10 -5.67 -22.37
C GLN A 467 -7.68 -4.83 -23.60
N GLU A 468 -7.19 -3.61 -23.39
CA GLU A 468 -6.67 -2.77 -24.48
C GLU A 468 -5.23 -3.17 -24.87
N ARG A 469 -4.58 -4.03 -24.08
CA ARG A 469 -3.23 -4.54 -24.33
C ARG A 469 -3.32 -5.91 -25.01
N ASP A 470 -2.38 -6.21 -25.91
CA ASP A 470 -2.16 -7.57 -26.43
C ASP A 470 -1.56 -8.47 -25.34
N HIS A 471 -2.35 -8.76 -24.31
CA HIS A 471 -2.03 -9.65 -23.19
C HIS A 471 -2.81 -10.97 -23.37
N VAL A 472 -2.17 -12.13 -23.13
CA VAL A 472 -2.76 -13.45 -23.44
C VAL A 472 -4.04 -13.77 -22.67
N ALA A 473 -4.06 -13.57 -21.35
CA ALA A 473 -5.30 -13.62 -20.56
C ALA A 473 -5.09 -12.92 -19.21
N THR A 474 -6.03 -12.08 -18.80
CA THR A 474 -6.10 -11.54 -17.43
C THR A 474 -6.64 -12.61 -16.49
N SER A 475 -6.37 -12.51 -15.19
CA SER A 475 -6.87 -13.49 -14.21
C SER A 475 -8.40 -13.56 -14.14
N ILE A 476 -9.08 -12.45 -14.41
CA ILE A 476 -10.53 -12.39 -14.55
C ILE A 476 -10.99 -13.24 -15.75
N GLN A 477 -10.31 -13.12 -16.91
CA GLN A 477 -10.62 -13.97 -18.07
C GLN A 477 -10.33 -15.44 -17.79
N ILE A 478 -9.20 -15.75 -17.14
CA ILE A 478 -8.85 -17.11 -16.75
C ILE A 478 -9.96 -17.71 -15.89
N TYR A 479 -10.41 -16.99 -14.86
CA TYR A 479 -11.51 -17.45 -14.01
C TYR A 479 -12.82 -17.67 -14.79
N MET A 480 -13.20 -16.72 -15.65
CA MET A 480 -14.40 -16.84 -16.48
C MET A 480 -14.34 -18.05 -17.41
N ASN A 481 -13.19 -18.30 -18.02
CA ASN A 481 -12.97 -19.44 -18.91
C ASN A 481 -13.03 -20.79 -18.17
N GLU A 482 -12.49 -20.86 -16.96
CA GLU A 482 -12.50 -22.09 -16.15
C GLU A 482 -13.89 -22.42 -15.57
N ASN A 483 -14.68 -21.39 -15.23
CA ASN A 483 -15.90 -21.57 -14.43
C ASN A 483 -17.20 -21.25 -15.20
N GLY A 484 -17.11 -20.69 -16.41
CA GLY A 484 -18.27 -20.35 -17.25
C GLY A 484 -19.13 -19.19 -16.72
N GLY A 485 -18.55 -18.28 -15.93
CA GLY A 485 -19.25 -17.18 -15.25
C GLY A 485 -19.10 -15.80 -15.91
N THR A 486 -19.77 -14.79 -15.37
CA THR A 486 -19.67 -13.38 -15.83
C THR A 486 -18.50 -12.64 -15.20
N TYR A 487 -18.17 -11.47 -15.74
CA TYR A 487 -17.20 -10.54 -15.16
C TYR A 487 -17.56 -10.17 -13.71
N GLU A 488 -18.83 -9.87 -13.44
CA GLU A 488 -19.31 -9.51 -12.10
C GLU A 488 -19.16 -10.67 -11.12
N GLU A 489 -19.44 -11.90 -11.56
CA GLU A 489 -19.24 -13.11 -10.75
C GLU A 489 -17.75 -13.34 -10.43
N ALA A 490 -16.86 -13.09 -11.40
CA ALA A 490 -15.42 -13.15 -11.22
C ALA A 490 -14.92 -12.10 -10.21
N CYS A 491 -15.31 -10.84 -10.38
CA CYS A 491 -14.96 -9.78 -9.44
C CYS A 491 -15.45 -10.07 -8.03
N GLU A 492 -16.69 -10.54 -7.90
CA GLU A 492 -17.25 -10.88 -6.59
C GLU A 492 -16.51 -12.07 -5.96
N ARG A 493 -16.13 -13.09 -6.75
CA ARG A 493 -15.28 -14.18 -6.26
C ARG A 493 -13.93 -13.66 -5.76
N PHE A 494 -13.28 -12.79 -6.51
CA PHE A 494 -11.97 -12.23 -6.16
C PHE A 494 -12.04 -11.37 -4.90
N ARG A 495 -13.08 -10.55 -4.74
CA ARG A 495 -13.32 -9.79 -3.50
C ARG A 495 -13.50 -10.71 -2.29
N ARG A 496 -14.20 -11.84 -2.45
CA ARG A 496 -14.32 -12.85 -1.38
C ARG A 496 -12.98 -13.51 -1.06
N MET A 497 -12.18 -13.85 -2.07
CA MET A 497 -10.82 -14.38 -1.88
C MET A 497 -9.93 -13.38 -1.13
N ALA A 498 -9.99 -12.09 -1.47
CA ALA A 498 -9.27 -11.05 -0.75
C ALA A 498 -9.77 -10.90 0.70
N ALA A 499 -11.09 -10.94 0.94
CA ALA A 499 -11.67 -10.90 2.28
C ALA A 499 -11.24 -12.09 3.15
N ASP A 500 -11.16 -13.29 2.57
CA ASP A 500 -10.64 -14.48 3.25
C ASP A 500 -9.14 -14.35 3.54
N ALA A 501 -8.35 -13.87 2.57
CA ALA A 501 -6.91 -13.64 2.77
C ALA A 501 -6.64 -12.60 3.89
N TRP A 502 -7.52 -11.62 4.10
CA TRP A 502 -7.41 -10.69 5.23
C TRP A 502 -7.55 -11.38 6.59
N LYS A 503 -8.34 -12.45 6.71
CA LYS A 503 -8.44 -13.26 7.93
C LYS A 503 -7.14 -13.99 8.21
N ASP A 504 -6.45 -14.46 7.16
CA ASP A 504 -5.10 -15.01 7.27
C ASP A 504 -4.08 -13.94 7.69
N VAL A 505 -4.12 -12.73 7.13
CA VAL A 505 -3.27 -11.61 7.57
C VAL A 505 -3.46 -11.33 9.06
N ASN A 506 -4.71 -11.24 9.52
CA ASN A 506 -5.03 -11.03 10.93
C ASN A 506 -4.46 -12.15 11.82
N LYS A 507 -4.58 -13.41 11.39
CA LYS A 507 -4.08 -14.57 12.14
C LYS A 507 -2.56 -14.56 12.28
N GLU A 508 -1.84 -14.26 11.21
CA GLU A 508 -0.37 -14.23 11.21
C GLU A 508 0.19 -13.06 12.06
N CYS A 509 -0.63 -12.04 12.37
CA CYS A 509 -0.27 -10.96 13.28
C CYS A 509 -0.55 -11.26 14.78
N LEU A 510 -1.14 -12.42 15.12
CA LEU A 510 -1.38 -12.80 16.52
C LEU A 510 -0.12 -13.38 17.19
N LYS A 511 -0.07 -13.30 18.53
CA LYS A 511 1.03 -13.80 19.35
C LYS A 511 0.95 -15.34 19.55
N PRO A 512 2.10 -16.05 19.55
CA PRO A 512 3.43 -15.56 19.21
C PRO A 512 3.57 -15.35 17.68
N PRO A 513 4.06 -14.18 17.22
CA PRO A 513 4.14 -13.90 15.80
C PRO A 513 5.33 -14.63 15.14
N PRO A 514 5.27 -14.89 13.81
CA PRO A 514 6.33 -15.58 13.09
C PRO A 514 7.61 -14.74 12.90
N ALA A 515 7.51 -13.41 13.06
CA ALA A 515 8.63 -12.47 13.08
C ALA A 515 8.30 -11.30 14.02
N PRO A 516 9.27 -10.42 14.38
CA PRO A 516 8.99 -9.27 15.23
C PRO A 516 7.87 -8.38 14.65
N MET A 517 6.96 -7.90 15.50
CA MET A 517 5.81 -7.08 15.05
C MET A 517 6.20 -5.89 14.15
N PRO A 518 7.28 -5.12 14.42
CA PRO A 518 7.68 -4.04 13.52
C PRO A 518 8.02 -4.48 12.08
N ILE A 519 8.40 -5.75 11.88
CA ILE A 519 8.65 -6.36 10.57
C ILE A 519 7.34 -6.75 9.90
N LEU A 520 6.41 -7.38 10.64
CA LEU A 520 5.07 -7.74 10.14
C LEU A 520 4.24 -6.51 9.78
N MET A 521 4.38 -5.42 10.54
CA MET A 521 3.67 -4.16 10.27
C MET A 521 4.01 -3.56 8.90
N ARG A 522 5.20 -3.83 8.35
CA ARG A 522 5.55 -3.40 6.99
C ARG A 522 4.70 -4.11 5.94
N ILE A 523 4.49 -5.41 6.12
CA ILE A 523 3.67 -6.23 5.21
C ILE A 523 2.22 -5.77 5.28
N LEU A 524 1.68 -5.65 6.50
CA LEU A 524 0.33 -5.16 6.73
C LEU A 524 0.10 -3.77 6.13
N ASN A 525 1.04 -2.84 6.33
CA ASN A 525 0.89 -1.47 5.84
C ASN A 525 1.05 -1.39 4.31
N LEU A 526 1.87 -2.25 3.69
CA LEU A 526 1.81 -2.43 2.24
C LEU A 526 0.42 -2.89 1.80
N THR A 527 -0.28 -3.73 2.57
CA THR A 527 -1.59 -4.28 2.19
C THR A 527 -2.65 -3.18 2.25
N ARG A 528 -2.60 -2.38 3.32
CA ARG A 528 -3.42 -1.17 3.47
C ARG A 528 -3.17 -0.16 2.35
N ALA A 529 -1.92 -0.03 1.89
CA ALA A 529 -1.59 0.85 0.80
C ALA A 529 -2.17 0.35 -0.53
N SER A 530 -2.10 -0.95 -0.81
CA SER A 530 -2.75 -1.56 -1.97
C SER A 530 -4.27 -1.38 -1.96
N GLU A 531 -4.92 -1.64 -0.82
CA GLU A 531 -6.38 -1.43 -0.67
C GLU A 531 -6.78 -0.01 -1.03
N MET A 532 -6.01 1.00 -0.61
CA MET A 532 -6.30 2.39 -0.94
C MET A 532 -6.04 2.71 -2.41
N ILE A 533 -4.92 2.25 -2.96
CA ILE A 533 -4.51 2.57 -4.34
C ILE A 533 -5.42 1.90 -5.37
N TYR A 534 -5.92 0.70 -5.07
CA TYR A 534 -6.77 -0.11 -5.94
C TYR A 534 -8.25 -0.13 -5.49
N GLN A 535 -8.65 0.77 -4.59
CA GLN A 535 -9.99 0.74 -4.00
C GLN A 535 -11.11 0.88 -5.05
N HIS A 536 -10.93 1.84 -5.96
CA HIS A 536 -11.95 2.24 -6.94
C HIS A 536 -11.45 2.13 -8.38
N ARG A 537 -10.14 2.21 -8.59
CA ARG A 537 -9.44 2.21 -9.89
C ARG A 537 -7.96 1.90 -9.67
N ASP A 538 -7.17 1.73 -10.73
CA ASP A 538 -5.71 1.78 -10.62
C ASP A 538 -5.23 3.22 -10.36
N GLY A 539 -5.13 3.58 -9.09
CA GLY A 539 -4.68 4.90 -8.62
C GLY A 539 -3.19 5.17 -8.85
N TYR A 540 -2.39 4.15 -9.12
CA TYR A 540 -0.98 4.32 -9.45
C TYR A 540 -0.81 4.75 -10.92
N THR A 541 -1.42 3.99 -11.83
CA THR A 541 -1.36 4.30 -13.27
C THR A 541 -2.14 5.56 -13.59
N ASN A 542 -3.29 5.80 -12.94
CA ASN A 542 -4.10 7.00 -13.09
C ASN A 542 -4.30 7.76 -11.75
N PRO A 543 -3.34 8.61 -11.35
CA PRO A 543 -3.36 9.24 -10.03
C PRO A 543 -4.28 10.45 -9.91
N THR A 544 -5.01 10.84 -10.97
CA THR A 544 -5.69 12.14 -11.08
C THR A 544 -6.87 12.38 -10.12
N TYR A 545 -7.29 11.35 -9.38
CA TYR A 545 -8.46 11.36 -8.49
C TYR A 545 -8.06 11.16 -7.01
N GLU A 546 -8.42 10.03 -6.41
CA GLU A 546 -8.29 9.79 -4.96
C GLU A 546 -6.83 9.77 -4.50
N THR A 547 -5.92 9.27 -5.34
CA THR A 547 -4.47 9.28 -5.06
C THR A 547 -3.92 10.70 -5.00
N LYS A 548 -4.29 11.59 -5.94
CA LYS A 548 -3.92 13.00 -5.90
C LYS A 548 -4.45 13.68 -4.65
N GLU A 549 -5.70 13.46 -4.27
CA GLU A 549 -6.27 14.03 -3.04
C GLU A 549 -5.54 13.52 -1.79
N GLY A 550 -5.16 12.25 -1.77
CA GLY A 550 -4.30 11.67 -0.74
C GLY A 550 -2.96 12.39 -0.63
N VAL A 551 -2.23 12.53 -1.75
CA VAL A 551 -0.96 13.28 -1.82
C VAL A 551 -1.13 14.72 -1.34
N LEU A 552 -2.19 15.41 -1.80
CA LEU A 552 -2.47 16.79 -1.38
C LEU A 552 -2.67 16.89 0.13
N SER A 553 -3.42 15.95 0.71
CA SER A 553 -3.75 15.91 2.13
C SER A 553 -2.51 15.70 3.01
N VAL A 554 -1.60 14.80 2.63
CA VAL A 554 -0.47 14.42 3.49
C VAL A 554 0.84 15.13 3.16
N LEU A 555 1.05 15.61 1.93
CA LEU A 555 2.35 16.13 1.46
C LEU A 555 2.33 17.59 1.00
N VAL A 556 1.16 18.19 0.83
CA VAL A 556 1.04 19.56 0.31
C VAL A 556 0.37 20.49 1.30
N ASN A 557 -0.82 20.14 1.77
CA ASN A 557 -1.66 20.99 2.60
C ASN A 557 -1.34 20.74 4.09
N PRO A 558 -0.81 21.74 4.82
CA PRO A 558 -0.62 21.60 6.26
C PRO A 558 -1.96 21.67 6.99
N ILE A 559 -2.02 21.05 8.17
CA ILE A 559 -3.19 21.14 9.04
C ILE A 559 -3.17 22.49 9.77
N PRO A 560 -4.26 23.28 9.75
CA PRO A 560 -4.33 24.52 10.52
C PRO A 560 -4.20 24.24 12.02
N VAL A 561 -3.22 24.87 12.68
CA VAL A 561 -2.97 24.72 14.13
C VAL A 561 -3.98 25.52 14.94
#